data_AF-F6F0S5-F1
#
_entry.id   AF-F6F0S5-F1
#
_cell.length_a   1.000
_cell.length_b   1.000
_cell.length_c   1.000
_cell.angle_alpha   90.00
_cell.angle_beta   90.00
_cell.angle_gamma   90.00
#
_symmetry.space_group_name_H-M   'P 1'
#
loop_
_entity.id
_entity.type
_entity.pdbx_description
1 polymer ?
#
loop_
_entity_poly.entity_id
_entity_poly.type
_entity_poly.pdbx_seq_one_letter_code
_entity_poly.pdbx_strand_id
1 'polypeptide(L)'
;MTKEADLHISHQPTATEHGRVEGRQLVIFTITGGIAATVNIAVRWMLSWFLFYELAVSIAYFLGMTTAFILARAFVFGASDGRWINEFGRFALVNLASFLMVMGVSVGLARLLFPAIGLHWHREDIAHIIGVVSPILLSFYAHKYFSFKKPVNDRVHG
;
A
#
# COMPACT_ATOMS: atom_id res chain seq x y z
N MET A 1 -2.32 -37.35 46.50
CA MET A 1 -3.31 -36.52 45.77
C MET A 1 -2.56 -35.41 45.07
N THR A 2 -2.19 -35.67 43.83
CA THR A 2 -1.61 -34.74 42.85
C THR A 2 -2.72 -33.83 42.32
N LYS A 3 -2.51 -32.50 42.27
CA LYS A 3 -3.17 -31.64 41.28
C LYS A 3 -2.58 -30.24 41.18
N GLU A 4 -2.31 -29.85 39.94
CA GLU A 4 -2.25 -28.50 39.38
C GLU A 4 -1.16 -27.55 39.91
N ALA A 5 0.09 -27.81 39.52
CA ALA A 5 1.10 -26.76 39.38
C ALA A 5 1.62 -26.82 37.94
N ASP A 6 0.75 -26.49 36.99
CA ASP A 6 1.15 -26.34 35.61
C ASP A 6 0.55 -25.08 34.99
N LEU A 7 1.44 -24.34 34.33
CA LEU A 7 1.21 -23.45 33.20
C LEU A 7 0.44 -22.13 33.41
N HIS A 8 1.19 -21.10 33.78
CA HIS A 8 1.01 -19.77 33.19
C HIS A 8 2.36 -19.21 32.72
N ILE A 9 3.03 -19.95 31.82
CA ILE A 9 4.16 -19.40 31.06
C ILE A 9 3.59 -18.46 30.01
N SER A 10 3.63 -17.16 30.27
CA SER A 10 3.43 -16.16 29.23
C SER A 10 4.59 -16.27 28.24
N HIS A 11 4.40 -17.03 27.16
CA HIS A 11 5.35 -17.12 26.06
C HIS A 11 5.48 -15.74 25.40
N GLN A 12 6.42 -14.93 25.89
CA GLN A 12 6.86 -13.70 25.22
C GLN A 12 7.65 -14.13 23.98
N PRO A 13 7.25 -13.69 22.77
CA PRO A 13 7.96 -14.02 21.54
C PRO A 13 9.42 -13.57 21.63
N THR A 14 10.34 -14.44 21.22
CA THR A 14 11.76 -14.08 21.18
C THR A 14 12.04 -13.08 20.05
N ALA A 15 13.11 -12.27 20.15
CA ALA A 15 13.45 -11.26 19.13
C ALA A 15 13.56 -11.85 17.69
N THR A 16 13.98 -13.11 17.59
CA THR A 16 14.04 -13.88 16.33
C THR A 16 12.67 -14.23 15.76
N GLU A 17 11.65 -14.44 16.61
CA GLU A 17 10.28 -14.69 16.17
C GLU A 17 9.59 -13.43 15.69
N HIS A 18 9.79 -12.30 16.38
CA HIS A 18 9.30 -11.00 15.91
C HIS A 18 9.85 -10.66 14.51
N GLY A 19 11.16 -10.80 14.29
CA GLY A 19 11.76 -10.55 12.98
C GLY A 19 11.23 -11.47 11.87
N ARG A 20 10.91 -12.74 12.17
CA ARG A 20 10.31 -13.68 11.21
C ARG A 20 8.87 -13.30 10.84
N VAL A 21 8.07 -12.85 11.80
CA VAL A 21 6.68 -12.44 11.58
C VAL A 21 6.61 -11.17 10.73
N GLU A 22 7.46 -10.18 11.04
CA GLU A 22 7.55 -8.93 10.27
C GLU A 22 7.98 -9.17 8.82
N GLY A 23 9.01 -10.00 8.61
CA GLY A 23 9.48 -10.35 7.26
C GLY A 23 8.42 -11.05 6.42
N ARG A 24 7.66 -11.98 7.02
CA ARG A 24 6.56 -12.67 6.33
C ARG A 24 5.45 -11.69 5.94
N GLN A 25 5.06 -10.79 6.83
CA GLN A 25 4.02 -9.79 6.56
C GLN A 25 4.45 -8.82 5.45
N LEU A 26 5.71 -8.40 5.44
CA LEU A 26 6.26 -7.56 4.38
C LEU A 26 6.20 -8.26 3.01
N VAL A 27 6.61 -9.53 2.93
CA VAL A 27 6.55 -10.30 1.67
C VAL A 27 5.11 -10.43 1.17
N ILE A 28 4.16 -10.77 2.03
CA ILE A 28 2.75 -10.87 1.66
C ILE A 28 2.21 -9.51 1.21
N PHE A 29 2.57 -8.42 1.91
CA PHE A 29 2.19 -7.07 1.54
C PHE A 29 2.75 -6.67 0.16
N THR A 30 4.01 -6.97 -0.13
CA THR A 30 4.62 -6.70 -1.44
C THR A 30 3.95 -7.48 -2.56
N ILE A 31 3.66 -8.77 -2.35
CA ILE A 31 2.99 -9.60 -3.36
C ILE A 31 1.57 -9.10 -3.63
N THR A 32 0.80 -8.85 -2.57
CA THR A 32 -0.60 -8.39 -2.70
C THR A 32 -0.69 -7.00 -3.33
N GLY A 33 0.21 -6.08 -2.95
CA GLY A 33 0.36 -4.77 -3.58
C GLY A 33 0.78 -4.85 -5.05
N GLY A 34 1.72 -5.75 -5.39
CA GLY A 34 2.17 -5.96 -6.77
C GLY A 34 1.06 -6.50 -7.68
N ILE A 35 0.23 -7.44 -7.19
CA ILE A 35 -0.94 -7.94 -7.91
C ILE A 35 -1.94 -6.80 -8.14
N ALA A 36 -2.26 -6.03 -7.09
CA ALA A 36 -3.18 -4.90 -7.20
C ALA A 36 -2.69 -3.82 -8.19
N ALA A 37 -1.39 -3.52 -8.17
CA ALA A 37 -0.77 -2.59 -9.13
C ALA A 37 -0.87 -3.12 -10.57
N THR A 38 -0.65 -4.42 -10.77
CA THR A 38 -0.79 -5.06 -12.08
C THR A 38 -2.23 -4.97 -12.59
N VAL A 39 -3.22 -5.28 -11.73
CA VAL A 39 -4.65 -5.12 -12.06
C VAL A 39 -4.97 -3.68 -12.41
N ASN A 40 -4.47 -2.71 -11.65
CA ASN A 40 -4.66 -1.29 -11.94
C ASN A 40 -4.12 -0.92 -13.34
N ILE A 41 -2.88 -1.27 -13.67
CA ILE A 41 -2.29 -0.97 -14.98
C ILE A 41 -3.07 -1.66 -16.11
N ALA A 42 -3.38 -2.96 -15.96
CA ALA A 42 -4.10 -3.73 -16.97
C ALA A 42 -5.51 -3.19 -17.21
N VAL A 43 -6.26 -2.89 -16.15
CA VAL A 43 -7.60 -2.31 -16.24
C VAL A 43 -7.55 -0.94 -16.91
N ARG A 44 -6.58 -0.09 -16.57
CA ARG A 44 -6.38 1.19 -17.26
C ARG A 44 -6.17 0.95 -18.76
N TRP A 45 -5.32 -0.02 -19.13
CA TRP A 45 -5.08 -0.40 -20.53
C TRP A 45 -6.36 -0.72 -21.28
N MET A 46 -7.19 -1.57 -20.71
CA MET A 46 -8.49 -1.92 -21.28
C MET A 46 -9.45 -0.72 -21.34
N LEU A 47 -9.51 0.09 -20.29
CA LEU A 47 -10.45 1.20 -20.19
C LEU A 47 -10.15 2.34 -21.17
N SER A 48 -8.89 2.59 -21.53
CA SER A 48 -8.56 3.67 -22.48
C SER A 48 -9.00 3.40 -23.92
N TRP A 49 -9.56 2.22 -24.21
CA TRP A 49 -10.23 1.96 -25.48
C TRP A 49 -11.60 2.65 -25.52
N PHE A 50 -12.16 2.99 -24.35
CA PHE A 50 -13.51 3.53 -24.21
C PHE A 50 -13.55 4.89 -23.49
N LEU A 51 -12.58 5.19 -22.63
CA LEU A 51 -12.60 6.32 -21.71
C LEU A 51 -11.39 7.24 -21.90
N PHE A 52 -11.60 8.51 -21.55
CA PHE A 52 -10.51 9.48 -21.41
C PHE A 52 -9.54 9.06 -20.30
N TYR A 53 -8.27 9.43 -20.46
CA TYR A 53 -7.16 9.01 -19.60
C TYR A 53 -7.46 9.18 -18.11
N GLU A 54 -7.96 10.34 -17.71
CA GLU A 54 -8.26 10.69 -16.32
C GLU A 54 -9.29 9.75 -15.70
N LEU A 55 -10.33 9.42 -16.46
CA LEU A 55 -11.40 8.52 -16.02
C LEU A 55 -10.94 7.06 -16.01
N ALA A 56 -10.13 6.67 -17.00
CA ALA A 56 -9.52 5.35 -17.06
C ALA A 56 -8.60 5.09 -15.85
N VAL A 57 -7.72 6.04 -15.50
CA VAL A 57 -6.85 5.96 -14.31
C VAL A 57 -7.71 5.89 -13.03
N SER A 58 -8.78 6.69 -12.95
CA SER A 58 -9.65 6.72 -11.77
C SER A 58 -10.33 5.38 -11.50
N ILE A 59 -11.01 4.82 -12.50
CA ILE A 59 -11.72 3.55 -12.36
C ILE A 59 -10.73 2.40 -12.13
N ALA A 60 -9.60 2.41 -12.85
CA ALA A 60 -8.54 1.43 -12.67
C ALA A 60 -7.99 1.42 -11.24
N TYR A 61 -7.82 2.61 -10.64
CA TYR A 61 -7.38 2.72 -9.25
C TYR A 61 -8.38 2.11 -8.28
N PHE A 62 -9.67 2.38 -8.42
CA PHE A 62 -10.68 1.80 -7.52
C PHE A 62 -10.78 0.28 -7.65
N LEU A 63 -10.63 -0.27 -8.86
CA LEU A 63 -10.58 -1.73 -9.06
C LEU A 63 -9.30 -2.35 -8.49
N GLY A 64 -8.15 -1.68 -8.66
CA GLY A 64 -6.89 -2.07 -8.02
C GLY A 64 -6.98 -2.02 -6.49
N MET A 65 -7.55 -0.96 -5.92
CA MET A 65 -7.78 -0.81 -4.48
C MET A 65 -8.69 -1.92 -3.94
N THR A 66 -9.79 -2.22 -4.64
CA THR A 66 -10.70 -3.31 -4.26
C THR A 66 -9.99 -4.65 -4.26
N THR A 67 -9.16 -4.91 -5.27
CA THR A 67 -8.30 -6.10 -5.34
C THR A 67 -7.35 -6.17 -4.16
N ALA A 68 -6.64 -5.06 -3.86
CA ALA A 68 -5.74 -4.97 -2.72
C ALA A 68 -6.44 -5.26 -1.40
N PHE A 69 -7.65 -4.73 -1.20
CA PHE A 69 -8.44 -4.97 0.01
C PHE A 69 -8.83 -6.45 0.14
N ILE A 70 -9.31 -7.08 -0.93
CA ILE A 70 -9.70 -8.50 -0.92
C ILE A 70 -8.49 -9.37 -0.57
N LEU A 71 -7.34 -9.10 -1.19
CA LEU A 71 -6.10 -9.83 -0.92
C LEU A 71 -5.58 -9.58 0.50
N ALA A 72 -5.57 -8.34 0.97
CA ALA A 72 -5.13 -8.00 2.33
C ALA A 72 -6.03 -8.68 3.38
N ARG A 73 -7.35 -8.67 3.17
CA ARG A 73 -8.29 -9.35 4.07
C ARG A 73 -8.08 -10.86 4.06
N ALA A 74 -7.87 -11.47 2.89
CA ALA A 74 -7.68 -12.91 2.76
C ALA A 74 -6.35 -13.40 3.35
N PHE A 75 -5.25 -12.66 3.15
CA PHE A 75 -3.90 -13.15 3.42
C PHE A 75 -3.16 -12.46 4.57
N VAL A 76 -3.53 -11.22 4.91
CA VAL A 76 -2.81 -10.42 5.94
C VAL A 76 -3.57 -10.40 7.25
N PHE A 77 -4.86 -10.05 7.23
CA PHE A 77 -5.64 -9.85 8.45
C PHE A 77 -6.37 -11.11 8.93
N GLY A 78 -6.59 -12.09 8.05
CA GLY A 78 -7.54 -13.17 8.30
C GLY A 78 -8.98 -12.64 8.34
N ALA A 79 -9.97 -13.52 8.33
CA ALA A 79 -11.37 -13.12 8.53
C ALA A 79 -11.53 -12.64 9.98
N SER A 80 -11.34 -11.34 10.21
CA SER A 80 -11.63 -10.68 11.49
C SER A 80 -13.13 -10.81 11.80
N ASP A 81 -13.47 -11.06 13.06
CA ASP A 81 -14.86 -11.16 13.57
C ASP A 81 -15.63 -9.83 13.47
N GLY A 82 -14.96 -8.75 13.06
CA GLY A 82 -15.52 -7.43 12.84
C GLY A 82 -16.35 -7.27 11.56
N ARG A 83 -17.09 -6.15 11.50
CA ARG A 83 -17.88 -5.80 10.31
C ARG A 83 -16.95 -5.29 9.20
N TRP A 84 -16.85 -6.04 8.11
CA TRP A 84 -15.99 -5.76 6.95
C TRP A 84 -16.06 -4.32 6.41
N ILE A 85 -17.20 -3.64 6.59
CA ILE A 85 -17.41 -2.25 6.17
C ILE A 85 -16.47 -1.26 6.90
N ASN A 86 -16.17 -1.51 8.19
CA ASN A 86 -15.30 -0.64 8.97
C ASN A 86 -13.83 -0.82 8.58
N GLU A 87 -13.44 -2.05 8.27
CA GLU A 87 -12.10 -2.38 7.76
C GLU A 87 -11.89 -1.75 6.38
N PHE A 88 -12.89 -1.89 5.49
CA PHE A 88 -12.86 -1.26 4.18
C PHE A 88 -12.80 0.25 4.27
N GLY A 89 -13.60 0.90 5.13
CA GLY A 89 -13.60 2.35 5.29
C GLY A 89 -12.24 2.91 5.72
N ARG A 90 -11.58 2.28 6.69
CA ARG A 90 -10.22 2.65 7.11
C ARG A 90 -9.19 2.45 6.00
N PHE A 91 -9.29 1.32 5.30
CA PHE A 91 -8.41 1.01 4.17
C PHE A 91 -8.59 2.01 3.02
N ALA A 92 -9.84 2.32 2.66
CA ALA A 92 -10.19 3.27 1.62
C ALA A 92 -9.70 4.68 1.94
N LEU A 93 -9.78 5.12 3.20
CA LEU A 93 -9.30 6.43 3.62
C LEU A 93 -7.79 6.61 3.37
N VAL A 94 -6.98 5.62 3.77
CA VAL A 94 -5.53 5.63 3.51
C VAL A 94 -5.24 5.57 2.02
N ASN A 95 -6.00 4.74 1.28
CA ASN A 95 -5.84 4.60 -0.16
C ASN A 95 -6.33 5.82 -0.95
N LEU A 96 -7.18 6.68 -0.38
CA LEU A 96 -7.61 7.92 -1.04
C LEU A 96 -6.45 8.91 -1.19
N ALA A 97 -5.56 9.00 -0.20
CA ALA A 97 -4.35 9.82 -0.33
C ALA A 97 -3.44 9.29 -1.45
N SER A 98 -3.28 7.97 -1.53
CA SER A 98 -2.52 7.32 -2.60
C SER A 98 -3.19 7.52 -3.96
N PHE A 99 -4.52 7.49 -4.03
CA PHE A 99 -5.29 7.77 -5.26
C PHE A 99 -4.99 9.17 -5.80
N LEU A 100 -5.09 10.18 -4.95
CA LEU A 100 -4.84 11.57 -5.34
C LEU A 100 -3.40 11.77 -5.82
N MET A 101 -2.44 11.08 -5.19
CA MET A 101 -1.05 11.07 -5.63
C MET A 101 -0.89 10.43 -7.01
N VAL A 102 -1.41 9.21 -7.20
CA VAL A 102 -1.35 8.51 -8.50
C VAL A 102 -2.00 9.37 -9.58
N MET A 103 -3.19 9.90 -9.34
CA MET A 103 -3.89 10.79 -10.28
C MET A 103 -3.08 12.05 -10.61
N GLY A 104 -2.60 12.76 -9.59
CA GLY A 104 -1.85 14.00 -9.77
C GLY A 104 -0.55 13.78 -10.56
N VAL A 105 0.20 12.72 -10.23
CA VAL A 105 1.45 12.37 -10.92
C VAL A 105 1.16 11.91 -12.35
N SER A 106 0.20 11.01 -12.56
CA SER A 106 -0.16 10.49 -13.89
C SER A 106 -0.63 11.61 -14.82
N VAL A 107 -1.59 12.42 -14.37
CA VAL A 107 -2.14 13.51 -15.19
C VAL A 107 -1.10 14.63 -15.39
N GLY A 108 -0.38 15.02 -14.33
CA GLY A 108 0.66 16.04 -14.41
C GLY A 108 1.77 15.65 -15.39
N LEU A 109 2.22 14.40 -15.38
CA LEU A 109 3.20 13.91 -16.35
C LEU A 109 2.63 13.87 -17.77
N ALA A 110 1.48 13.24 -17.96
CA ALA A 110 0.92 13.01 -19.29
C ALA A 110 0.47 14.31 -19.99
N ARG A 111 0.00 15.31 -19.23
CA ARG A 111 -0.61 16.53 -19.76
C ARG A 111 0.30 17.76 -19.69
N LEU A 112 1.25 17.82 -18.75
CA LEU A 112 2.10 19.00 -18.55
C LEU A 112 3.56 18.69 -18.88
N LEU A 113 4.19 17.77 -18.15
CA LEU A 113 5.64 17.57 -18.25
C LEU A 113 6.05 16.93 -19.58
N PHE A 114 5.42 15.82 -19.97
CA PHE A 114 5.80 15.08 -21.17
C PHE A 114 5.61 15.89 -22.45
N PRO A 115 4.49 16.62 -22.64
CA PRO A 115 4.36 17.56 -23.76
C PRO A 115 5.43 18.67 -23.74
N ALA A 116 5.77 19.21 -22.57
CA ALA A 116 6.76 20.29 -22.46
C ALA A 116 8.18 19.85 -22.85
N ILE A 117 8.53 18.58 -22.68
CA ILE A 117 9.84 18.02 -23.07
C ILE A 117 9.81 17.30 -24.44
N GLY A 118 8.69 17.39 -25.17
CA GLY A 118 8.53 16.74 -26.48
C GLY A 118 8.35 15.22 -26.43
N LEU A 119 8.05 14.63 -25.27
CA LEU A 119 7.76 13.20 -25.13
C LEU A 119 6.29 12.92 -25.49
N HIS A 120 6.05 12.52 -26.74
CA HIS A 120 4.72 12.17 -27.23
C HIS A 120 4.44 10.66 -27.25
N TRP A 121 5.49 9.85 -27.31
CA TRP A 121 5.40 8.39 -27.39
C TRP A 121 4.99 7.78 -26.04
N HIS A 122 3.91 6.98 -26.03
CA HIS A 122 3.37 6.28 -24.84
C HIS A 122 3.26 7.15 -23.57
N ARG A 123 3.03 8.45 -23.74
CA ARG A 123 3.02 9.44 -22.64
C ARG A 123 2.10 9.02 -21.48
N GLU A 124 0.93 8.48 -21.80
CA GLU A 124 -0.12 8.11 -20.85
C GLU A 124 0.23 6.82 -20.09
N ASP A 125 0.87 5.86 -20.76
CA ASP A 125 1.28 4.59 -20.15
C ASP A 125 2.45 4.82 -19.19
N ILE A 126 3.48 5.54 -19.66
CA ILE A 126 4.66 5.87 -18.86
C ILE A 126 4.24 6.70 -17.64
N ALA A 127 3.37 7.70 -17.84
CA ALA A 127 2.89 8.53 -16.75
C ALA A 127 2.09 7.71 -15.73
N HIS A 128 1.25 6.77 -16.17
CA HIS A 128 0.47 5.93 -15.26
C HIS A 128 1.36 4.99 -14.45
N ILE A 129 2.37 4.38 -15.09
CA ILE A 129 3.32 3.52 -14.40
C ILE A 129 4.09 4.31 -13.32
N ILE A 130 4.58 5.51 -13.65
CA ILE A 130 5.25 6.38 -12.67
C ILE A 130 4.28 6.78 -11.56
N GLY A 131 3.04 7.12 -11.92
CA GLY A 131 1.97 7.39 -10.96
C GLY A 131 1.78 6.25 -9.98
N VAL A 132 1.58 5.02 -10.45
CA VAL A 132 1.37 3.81 -9.63
C VAL A 132 2.57 3.50 -8.72
N VAL A 133 3.79 3.76 -9.18
CA VAL A 133 5.02 3.56 -8.37
C VAL A 133 5.23 4.68 -7.35
N SER A 134 4.72 5.89 -7.59
CA SER A 134 4.99 7.06 -6.74
C SER A 134 4.65 6.92 -5.25
N PRO A 135 3.59 6.21 -4.81
CA PRO A 135 3.30 6.03 -3.38
C PRO A 135 4.38 5.23 -2.66
N ILE A 136 5.12 4.37 -3.36
CA ILE A 136 6.24 3.60 -2.80
C ILE A 136 7.33 4.56 -2.29
N LEU A 137 7.61 5.64 -3.03
CA LEU A 137 8.57 6.66 -2.61
C LEU A 137 8.07 7.38 -1.35
N LEU A 138 6.77 7.66 -1.27
CA LEU A 138 6.18 8.26 -0.08
C LEU A 138 6.29 7.33 1.13
N SER A 139 6.04 6.03 0.97
CA SER A 139 6.26 5.04 2.03
C SER A 139 7.72 4.99 2.48
N PHE A 140 8.67 5.02 1.53
CA PHE A 140 10.10 5.08 1.85
C PHE A 140 10.44 6.34 2.67
N TYR A 141 9.98 7.52 2.25
CA TYR A 141 10.23 8.75 2.98
C TYR A 141 9.52 8.81 4.33
N ALA A 142 8.30 8.27 4.43
CA ALA A 142 7.57 8.17 5.69
C ALA A 142 8.37 7.35 6.72
N HIS A 143 8.85 6.16 6.34
CA HIS A 143 9.70 5.38 7.22
C HIS A 143 11.05 6.05 7.49
N LYS A 144 11.63 6.73 6.49
CA LYS A 144 12.89 7.47 6.64
C LYS A 144 12.81 8.55 7.73
N TYR A 145 11.73 9.33 7.76
CA TYR A 145 11.62 10.50 8.63
C TYR A 145 10.83 10.29 9.93
N PHE A 146 9.93 9.29 9.97
CA PHE A 146 9.11 9.02 11.15
C PHE A 146 9.57 7.77 11.92
N SER A 147 9.90 6.67 11.25
CA SER A 147 10.28 5.42 11.93
C SER A 147 11.75 5.38 12.40
N PHE A 148 12.67 6.10 11.75
CA PHE A 148 14.10 6.08 12.13
C PHE A 148 14.55 7.23 13.05
N LYS A 149 13.65 8.12 13.47
CA LYS A 149 13.95 9.02 14.59
C LYS A 149 13.87 8.21 15.89
N LYS A 150 15.00 7.67 16.34
CA LYS A 150 15.14 7.20 17.73
C LYS A 150 14.75 8.36 18.66
N PRO A 151 13.90 8.14 19.69
CA PRO A 151 13.78 9.11 20.77
C PRO A 151 15.17 9.26 21.38
N VAL A 152 15.69 10.48 21.40
CA VAL A 152 16.80 10.80 22.30
C VAL A 152 16.26 10.61 23.71
N ASN A 153 16.72 9.56 24.39
CA ASN A 153 16.43 9.36 25.80
C ASN A 153 17.33 10.33 26.58
N ASP A 154 16.85 11.55 26.80
CA ASP A 154 17.46 12.48 27.75
C ASP A 154 17.16 12.00 29.18
N ARG A 155 17.84 10.92 29.60
CA ARG A 155 18.08 10.67 31.02
C ARG A 155 19.39 11.34 31.38
N VAL A 156 19.31 12.63 31.67
CA VAL A 156 20.39 13.36 32.31
C VAL A 156 19.80 14.15 33.49
N HIS A 157 20.01 13.57 34.67
CA HIS A 157 20.06 14.15 36.02
C HIS A 157 18.80 14.76 36.66
N GLY A 158 18.59 14.35 37.91
CA GLY A 158 17.59 14.81 38.86
C GLY A 158 17.41 13.76 39.96
#